data_AF-A0A1Y5H0R1-F1
#
_entry.id   AF-A0A1Y5H0R1-F1
#
_cell.length_a   1.000
_cell.length_b   1.000
_cell.length_c   1.000
_cell.angle_alpha   90.00
_cell.angle_beta   90.00
_cell.angle_gamma   90.00
#
_symmetry.space_group_name_H-M   'P 1'
#
loop_
_entity.id
_entity.type
_entity.pdbx_description
1 polymer ?
#
loop_
_entity_poly.entity_id
_entity_poly.type
_entity_poly.pdbx_seq_one_letter_code
_entity_poly.pdbx_strand_id
1 'polypeptide(L)'
;MQKFVLKFNNDRELYMAYMPFLKQGGLFIKTKEQFELGDNISLEVLMPGEIEAAKLDSVVCWITPHGAQNGTEPGVGVAFVTDENHIRNQIESALGRMLNSKDPTYTM
;
A
#
# COMPACT_ATOMS: atom_id res chain seq x y z
N MET A 1 5.12 -10.50 14.31
CA MET A 1 4.47 -9.54 13.39
C MET A 1 5.53 -8.57 12.91
N GLN A 2 5.86 -8.59 11.62
CA GLN A 2 6.83 -7.66 11.05
C GLN A 2 6.22 -6.24 10.96
N LYS A 3 7.09 -5.23 11.04
CA LYS A 3 6.69 -3.82 11.02
C LYS A 3 7.26 -3.12 9.81
N PHE A 4 6.39 -2.46 9.04
CA PHE A 4 6.79 -1.58 7.93
C PHE A 4 6.37 -0.14 8.18
N VAL A 5 7.18 0.79 7.68
CA VAL A 5 6.87 2.22 7.68
C VAL A 5 6.92 2.70 6.24
N LEU A 6 5.77 3.13 5.72
CA LEU A 6 5.67 3.77 4.41
C LEU A 6 5.56 5.28 4.60
N LYS A 7 6.39 6.02 3.85
CA LYS A 7 6.35 7.48 3.83
C LYS A 7 6.19 7.92 2.39
N PHE A 8 5.13 8.65 2.10
CA PHE A 8 4.84 9.16 0.77
C PHE A 8 5.16 10.64 0.70
N ASN A 9 6.01 11.03 -0.24
CA ASN A 9 6.41 12.43 -0.40
C ASN A 9 5.39 13.23 -1.23
N ASN A 10 4.60 12.54 -2.06
CA ASN A 10 3.62 13.15 -2.96
C ASN A 10 2.50 12.16 -3.32
N ASP A 11 1.41 12.68 -3.87
CA ASP A 11 0.21 11.90 -4.23
C ASP A 11 0.49 10.86 -5.31
N ARG A 12 1.51 11.06 -6.16
CA ARG A 12 1.86 10.09 -7.20
C ARG A 12 2.49 8.84 -6.60
N GLU A 13 3.39 8.98 -5.62
CA GLU A 13 3.97 7.83 -4.91
C GLU A 13 2.88 7.04 -4.18
N LEU A 14 1.97 7.75 -3.51
CA LEU A 14 0.81 7.14 -2.85
C LEU A 14 -0.09 6.41 -3.86
N TYR A 15 -0.42 7.05 -4.97
CA TYR A 15 -1.22 6.47 -6.05
C TYR A 15 -0.62 5.17 -6.58
N MET A 16 0.68 5.15 -6.87
CA MET A 16 1.36 3.96 -7.40
C MET A 16 1.33 2.79 -6.41
N ALA A 17 1.32 3.07 -5.10
CA ALA A 17 1.25 2.05 -4.06
C ALA A 17 -0.18 1.62 -3.70
N TYR A 18 -1.18 2.45 -3.94
CA TYR A 18 -2.54 2.21 -3.47
C TYR A 18 -3.27 1.11 -4.27
N MET A 19 -3.97 0.24 -3.55
CA MET A 19 -4.76 -0.87 -4.08
C MET A 19 -6.26 -0.62 -3.83
N PRO A 20 -6.94 0.23 -4.64
CA PRO A 20 -8.32 0.65 -4.41
C PRO A 20 -9.36 -0.46 -4.58
N PHE A 21 -9.00 -1.56 -5.26
CA PHE A 21 -9.90 -2.68 -5.54
C PHE A 21 -10.14 -3.59 -4.32
N LEU A 22 -9.38 -3.41 -3.23
CA LEU A 22 -9.56 -4.14 -1.98
C LEU A 22 -10.69 -3.53 -1.14
N LYS A 23 -11.44 -4.38 -0.42
CA LYS A 23 -12.63 -3.97 0.34
C LYS A 23 -12.38 -2.83 1.34
N GLN A 24 -11.24 -2.84 2.03
CA GLN A 24 -10.83 -1.79 2.97
C GLN A 24 -9.71 -0.91 2.38
N GLY A 25 -9.36 -1.11 1.11
CA GLY A 25 -8.11 -0.63 0.53
C GLY A 25 -6.91 -1.49 0.92
N GLY A 26 -5.77 -1.13 0.34
CA GLY A 26 -4.49 -1.76 0.63
C GLY A 26 -3.35 -0.96 0.03
N LEU A 27 -2.13 -1.35 0.37
CA LEU A 27 -0.91 -0.73 -0.12
C LEU A 27 0.09 -1.78 -0.57
N PHE A 28 0.87 -1.44 -1.59
CA PHE A 28 2.03 -2.19 -2.00
C PHE A 28 3.27 -1.70 -1.24
N ILE A 29 3.97 -2.64 -0.61
CA ILE A 29 5.22 -2.44 0.12
C ILE A 29 6.35 -2.99 -0.76
N LYS A 30 7.24 -2.10 -1.22
CA LYS A 30 8.48 -2.53 -1.88
C LYS A 30 9.41 -3.16 -0.84
N THR A 31 9.74 -4.42 -1.02
CA THR A 31 10.63 -5.16 -0.12
C THR A 31 11.20 -6.39 -0.81
N LYS A 32 12.40 -6.79 -0.38
CA LYS A 32 13.04 -8.06 -0.80
C LYS A 32 12.85 -9.18 0.23
N GLU A 33 12.20 -8.86 1.35
CA GLU A 33 11.84 -9.85 2.36
C GLU A 33 10.82 -10.85 1.81
N GLN A 34 10.88 -12.08 2.29
CA GLN A 34 9.98 -13.16 1.89
C GLN A 34 8.78 -13.20 2.81
N PHE A 35 7.61 -13.39 2.23
CA PHE A 35 6.31 -13.47 2.92
C PHE A 35 5.50 -14.61 2.34
N GLU A 36 4.53 -15.06 3.14
CA GLU A 36 3.46 -15.94 2.71
C GLU A 36 2.14 -15.15 2.63
N LEU A 37 1.22 -15.62 1.78
CA LEU A 37 -0.13 -15.08 1.75
C LEU A 37 -0.82 -15.33 3.09
N GLY A 38 -1.44 -14.30 3.65
CA GLY A 38 -2.05 -14.35 4.98
C GLY A 38 -1.15 -13.88 6.12
N ASP A 39 0.12 -13.53 5.86
CA ASP A 39 0.99 -12.99 6.90
C ASP A 39 0.50 -11.65 7.43
N ASN A 40 0.52 -11.50 8.76
CA ASN A 40 0.15 -10.26 9.44
C ASN A 40 1.32 -9.28 9.48
N ILE A 41 1.06 -8.05 9.05
CA ILE A 41 2.01 -6.93 9.01
C ILE A 41 1.43 -5.74 9.77
N SER A 42 2.22 -5.20 10.69
CA SER A 42 1.94 -3.91 11.31
C SER A 42 2.48 -2.80 10.42
N LEU A 43 1.60 -1.93 9.93
CA LEU A 43 1.95 -0.90 8.97
C LEU A 43 1.79 0.48 9.61
N GLU A 44 2.82 1.32 9.49
CA GLU A 44 2.72 2.76 9.75
C GLU A 44 2.78 3.51 8.42
N VAL A 45 1.79 4.35 8.15
CA VAL A 45 1.66 5.10 6.89
C VAL A 45 1.72 6.60 7.19
N LEU A 46 2.72 7.27 6.63
CA LEU A 46 2.81 8.73 6.62
C LEU A 46 2.35 9.26 5.25
N MET A 47 1.21 9.93 5.25
CA MET A 47 0.59 10.51 4.07
C MET A 47 1.36 11.76 3.58
N PRO A 48 1.24 12.13 2.30
CA PRO A 48 1.87 13.34 1.79
C PRO A 48 1.44 14.58 2.57
N GLY A 49 2.40 15.34 3.10
CA GLY A 49 2.14 16.57 3.85
C GLY A 49 1.73 16.38 5.31
N GLU A 50 1.48 15.15 5.75
CA GLU A 50 1.17 14.86 7.15
C GLU A 50 2.43 14.73 8.01
N ILE A 51 2.28 15.00 9.30
CA ILE A 51 3.37 14.93 10.30
C ILE A 51 3.27 13.63 11.11
N GLU A 52 2.05 13.16 11.35
CA GLU A 52 1.77 11.95 12.12
C GLU A 52 1.46 10.76 11.21
N ALA A 53 2.07 9.62 11.51
CA ALA A 53 1.82 8.39 10.78
C ALA A 53 0.62 7.65 11.37
N ALA A 54 -0.31 7.23 10.50
CA ALA A 54 -1.40 6.35 10.89
C ALA A 54 -0.87 4.92 11.05
N LYS A 55 -1.28 4.22 12.11
CA LYS A 55 -0.95 2.80 12.31
C LYS A 55 -2.14 1.94 11.96
N LEU A 56 -1.90 0.83 11.28
CA LEU A 56 -2.94 -0.14 10.99
C LEU A 56 -2.37 -1.56 10.88
N ASP A 57 -3.21 -2.52 11.23
CA ASP A 57 -2.93 -3.93 10.97
C ASP A 57 -3.35 -4.29 9.54
N SER A 58 -2.48 -5.05 8.88
CA SER A 58 -2.63 -5.42 7.48
C SER A 58 -2.25 -6.88 7.26
N VAL A 59 -2.75 -7.47 6.19
CA VAL A 59 -2.50 -8.87 5.83
C VAL A 59 -1.98 -8.97 4.40
N VAL A 60 -0.95 -9.79 4.18
CA VAL A 60 -0.39 -10.02 2.84
C VAL A 60 -1.43 -10.72 1.96
N CYS A 61 -1.77 -10.10 0.84
CA CYS A 61 -2.73 -10.62 -0.14
C CYS A 61 -2.16 -10.72 -1.56
N TRP A 62 -0.95 -10.21 -1.79
CA TRP A 62 -0.27 -10.24 -3.08
C TRP A 62 1.24 -10.31 -2.87
N ILE A 63 1.96 -11.08 -3.69
CA ILE A 63 3.41 -11.19 -3.65
C ILE A 63 3.96 -10.96 -5.06
N THR A 64 4.84 -9.98 -5.21
CA THR A 64 5.61 -9.73 -6.42
C THR A 64 7.03 -10.26 -6.21
N PRO A 65 7.41 -11.40 -6.83
CA PRO A 65 8.71 -12.01 -6.63
C PRO A 65 9.83 -11.20 -7.30
N HIS A 66 11.06 -11.44 -6.84
CA HIS A 66 12.23 -10.87 -7.49
C HIS A 66 12.35 -11.37 -8.94
N GLY A 67 12.55 -10.46 -9.89
CA GLY A 67 12.69 -10.80 -11.31
C GLY A 67 11.37 -11.04 -12.04
N ALA A 68 10.25 -10.49 -11.55
CA ALA A 68 8.99 -10.47 -12.29
C ALA A 68 9.16 -9.89 -13.71
N GLN A 69 8.53 -10.53 -14.69
CA GLN A 69 8.83 -10.38 -16.12
C GLN A 69 8.54 -8.98 -16.73
N ASN A 70 7.92 -8.08 -15.97
CA ASN A 70 7.58 -6.70 -16.38
C ASN A 70 8.47 -5.64 -15.72
N GLY A 71 9.53 -6.02 -14.99
CA GLY A 71 10.41 -5.07 -14.32
C GLY A 71 9.79 -4.38 -13.09
N THR A 72 8.69 -4.93 -12.55
CA THR A 72 8.15 -4.46 -11.28
C THR A 72 9.12 -4.76 -10.14
N GLU A 73 9.30 -3.77 -9.27
CA GLU A 73 10.08 -3.91 -8.04
C GLU A 73 9.52 -5.06 -7.18
N PRO A 74 10.38 -5.88 -6.55
CA PRO A 74 9.92 -6.91 -5.63
C PRO A 74 9.19 -6.27 -4.45
N GLY A 75 8.17 -6.98 -3.95
CA GLY A 75 7.39 -6.49 -2.82
C GLY A 75 6.14 -7.30 -2.57
N VAL A 76 5.30 -6.78 -1.67
CA VAL A 76 4.06 -7.42 -1.26
C VAL A 76 2.92 -6.40 -1.24
N GLY A 77 1.74 -6.81 -1.70
CA GLY A 77 0.51 -6.06 -1.49
C GLY A 77 -0.16 -6.51 -0.20
N VAL A 78 -0.53 -5.55 0.63
CA VAL A 78 -1.21 -5.79 1.90
C VAL A 78 -2.61 -5.20 1.89
N ALA A 79 -3.60 -5.98 2.32
CA ALA A 79 -4.96 -5.54 2.55
C ALA A 79 -5.10 -5.01 3.98
N PHE A 80 -5.81 -3.90 4.16
CA PHE A 80 -6.07 -3.36 5.49
C PHE A 80 -7.08 -4.25 6.22
N VAL A 81 -6.75 -4.68 7.45
CA VAL A 81 -7.62 -5.56 8.25
C VAL A 81 -8.75 -4.74 8.85
N THR A 82 -8.41 -3.62 9.48
CA THR A 82 -9.34 -2.66 10.08
C THR A 82 -9.05 -1.25 9.58
N ASP A 83 -10.10 -0.45 9.41
CA ASP A 83 -10.00 0.96 8.99
C ASP A 83 -10.47 1.91 10.10
N GLU A 84 -10.01 1.70 11.34
CA GLU A 84 -10.38 2.54 12.49
C GLU A 84 -9.97 4.01 12.29
N ASN A 85 -8.84 4.22 11.60
CA ASN A 85 -8.32 5.55 11.29
C ASN A 85 -8.94 6.15 10.01
N HIS A 86 -9.88 5.48 9.35
CA HIS A 86 -10.43 5.89 8.05
C HIS A 86 -9.36 6.18 7.00
N ILE A 87 -8.22 5.46 7.05
CA ILE A 87 -7.08 5.64 6.16
C ILE A 87 -7.47 5.43 4.71
N ARG A 88 -8.42 4.52 4.44
CA ARG A 88 -8.97 4.33 3.10
C ARG A 88 -9.56 5.64 2.57
N ASN A 89 -10.46 6.25 3.35
CA ASN A 89 -11.12 7.50 2.97
C ASN A 89 -10.14 8.66 2.85
N GLN A 90 -9.12 8.71 3.72
CA GLN A 90 -8.06 9.71 3.64
C GLN A 90 -7.25 9.58 2.34
N ILE A 91 -6.85 8.35 1.96
CA ILE A 91 -6.15 8.09 0.70
C ILE A 91 -7.04 8.44 -0.50
N GLU A 92 -8.28 7.98 -0.51
CA GLU A 92 -9.20 8.26 -1.63
C GLU A 92 -9.49 9.76 -1.79
N SER A 93 -9.60 10.50 -0.67
CA SER A 93 -9.79 11.96 -0.68
C SER A 93 -8.55 12.69 -1.21
N ALA A 94 -7.35 12.24 -0.82
CA ALA A 94 -6.09 12.82 -1.28
C ALA A 94 -5.89 12.58 -2.79
N LEU A 95 -6.16 11.36 -3.27
CA LEU A 95 -5.96 10.99 -4.68
C LEU A 95 -7.04 11.54 -5.60
N GLY A 96 -8.29 11.64 -5.15
CA GLY A 96 -9.39 12.23 -5.90
C GLY A 96 -9.48 11.72 -7.35
N ARG A 97 -9.28 12.63 -8.32
CA ARG A 97 -9.34 12.30 -9.75
C ARG A 97 -8.22 11.36 -10.22
N MET A 98 -7.10 11.28 -9.50
CA MET A 98 -5.98 10.39 -9.85
C MET A 98 -6.40 8.92 -9.81
N LEU A 99 -7.39 8.55 -8.99
CA LEU A 99 -7.93 7.19 -8.96
C LEU A 99 -8.52 6.72 -10.31
N ASN A 100 -8.87 7.65 -11.20
CA ASN A 100 -9.36 7.35 -12.55
C ASN A 100 -8.23 7.36 -13.59
N SER A 101 -6.97 7.59 -13.18
CA SER A 101 -5.83 7.54 -14.08
C SER A 101 -5.64 6.13 -14.66
N LYS A 102 -5.07 6.07 -15.86
CA LYS A 102 -4.63 4.82 -16.50
C LYS A 102 -3.16 4.51 -16.23
N ASP A 103 -2.49 5.36 -15.46
CA ASP A 103 -1.11 5.14 -15.09
C ASP A 103 -0.99 3.85 -14.27
N PRO A 104 -0.02 2.97 -14.56
CA PRO A 104 0.13 1.70 -13.86
C PRO A 104 0.49 1.91 -12.38
N THR A 105 -0.06 1.05 -11.52
CA THR A 105 0.31 0.92 -10.10
C THR A 105 1.30 -0.24 -9.94
N TYR A 106 1.84 -0.45 -8.73
CA TYR A 106 2.73 -1.58 -8.46
C TYR A 106 2.03 -2.96 -8.49
N THR A 107 0.70 -2.98 -8.65
CA THR A 107 -0.12 -4.21 -8.64
C THR A 107 -0.86 -4.45 -9.95
N MET A 108 -0.50 -3.73 -11.01
CA MET A 108 -1.06 -3.85 -12.37
C MET A 108 -0.02 -4.25 -13.41
#